data_AF-A0A7X3U471-F1
#
_entry.id   AF-A0A7X3U471-F1
#
_cell.length_a   1.000
_cell.length_b   1.000
_cell.length_c   1.000
_cell.angle_alpha   90.00
_cell.angle_beta   90.00
_cell.angle_gamma   90.00
#
_symmetry.space_group_name_H-M   'P 1'
#
loop_
_entity.id
_entity.type
_entity.pdbx_description
1 polymer ?
#
loop_
_entity_poly.entity_id
_entity_poly.type
_entity_poly.pdbx_seq_one_letter_code
_entity_poly.pdbx_strand_id
1 'polypeptide(L)'
;MGKANDALNKGRHVATDDSAVAINAEVDVVVDATGNPDIAAKHAYDAIMAGKHVVMVSVEADVLVGPILKDMADQAGVVYTAAYGDQPAIIEELVDWAVSMGFDVVAAGKGTKHRDDFRYLTPDQALLEYGMTPEQIERSNLNPRMYNSFLDTTKSSIEMCAVANMTGLVPDVPGMHFPSASVDDIPRLLIPAEDGGILNRQGVVEIVSCLDGEGNDIPGHLRWGVFVVITSRSEYLRGCMKDYGMAMDPTGRYAVMYRPYHLIGMETPVSIAKAVLYGEATGAPKGRVCEVVATAKKDLAAGEVLDGEGGYTVHGSIVEAGQADGEGLAPIGLCHGATVVRPVAKGKMVTSSDVQLPEGGFAAHLRAVQNAA
;
A
#
# COMPACT_ATOMS: atom_id res chain seq x y z
N MET A 1 15.80 25.83 16.61
CA MET A 1 15.89 24.71 17.57
C MET A 1 15.68 25.15 19.02
N GLY A 2 16.52 26.00 19.64
CA GLY A 2 16.40 26.33 21.09
C GLY A 2 15.00 26.73 21.60
N LYS A 3 14.29 27.61 20.87
CA LYS A 3 12.90 27.99 21.24
C LYS A 3 11.91 26.82 21.19
N ALA A 4 12.09 25.86 20.28
CA ALA A 4 11.22 24.69 20.16
C ALA A 4 11.46 23.75 21.35
N ASN A 5 12.73 23.43 21.63
CA ASN A 5 13.09 22.56 22.76
C ASN A 5 12.69 23.20 24.10
N ASP A 6 12.85 24.51 24.28
CA ASP A 6 12.39 25.24 25.47
C ASP A 6 10.87 25.12 25.70
N ALA A 7 10.08 25.05 24.62
CA ALA A 7 8.64 24.88 24.70
C ALA A 7 8.25 23.42 25.00
N LEU A 8 8.90 22.45 24.34
CA LEU A 8 8.70 21.02 24.59
C LEU A 8 9.03 20.66 26.05
N ASN A 9 10.16 21.17 26.58
CA ASN A 9 10.57 20.98 27.97
C ASN A 9 9.59 21.58 29.00
N LYS A 10 8.67 22.46 28.56
CA LYS A 10 7.58 23.01 29.38
C LYS A 10 6.25 22.28 29.16
N GLY A 11 6.26 21.14 28.48
CA GLY A 11 5.06 20.35 28.14
C GLY A 11 4.15 21.02 27.13
N ARG A 12 4.68 21.91 26.27
CA ARG A 12 3.89 22.60 25.24
C ARG A 12 4.10 21.97 23.87
N HIS A 13 3.07 22.02 23.04
CA HIS A 13 3.19 21.69 21.63
C HIS A 13 3.83 22.84 20.85
N VAL A 14 4.67 22.50 19.87
CA VAL A 14 5.31 23.44 18.94
C VAL A 14 4.67 23.29 17.57
N ALA A 15 4.20 24.39 17.01
CA ALA A 15 3.75 24.47 15.62
C ALA A 15 4.75 25.32 14.84
N THR A 16 5.13 24.86 13.65
CA THR A 16 6.10 25.52 12.76
C THR A 16 5.80 25.17 11.31
N ASP A 17 6.19 26.05 10.40
CA ASP A 17 6.18 25.87 8.95
C ASP A 17 7.54 25.37 8.39
N ASP A 18 8.52 25.12 9.26
CA ASP A 18 9.86 24.65 8.92
C ASP A 18 10.05 23.20 9.40
N SER A 19 10.09 22.25 8.46
CA SER A 19 10.27 20.83 8.78
C SER A 19 11.62 20.54 9.43
N ALA A 20 12.67 21.32 9.15
CA ALA A 20 13.96 21.15 9.80
C ALA A 20 13.87 21.45 11.30
N VAL A 21 13.03 22.41 11.72
CA VAL A 21 12.77 22.67 13.14
C VAL A 21 12.04 21.49 13.80
N ALA A 22 11.05 20.92 13.12
CA ALA A 22 10.29 19.77 13.65
C ALA A 22 11.17 18.52 13.79
N ILE A 23 11.96 18.19 12.76
CA ILE A 23 12.80 16.99 12.70
C ILE A 23 13.96 17.06 13.71
N ASN A 24 14.61 18.23 13.81
CA ASN A 24 15.79 18.39 14.67
C ASN A 24 15.45 18.81 16.11
N ALA A 25 14.17 18.89 16.48
CA ALA A 25 13.77 19.09 17.86
C ALA A 25 14.15 17.88 18.74
N GLU A 26 14.06 18.07 20.05
CA GLU A 26 14.19 16.99 21.06
C GLU A 26 12.94 16.10 21.08
N VAL A 27 12.68 15.43 19.94
CA VAL A 27 11.64 14.40 19.76
C VAL A 27 12.29 13.05 19.47
N ASP A 28 11.61 11.96 19.80
CA ASP A 28 12.10 10.59 19.58
C ASP A 28 11.74 10.02 18.20
N VAL A 29 10.58 10.43 17.68
CA VAL A 29 9.97 9.88 16.45
C VAL A 29 9.49 11.01 15.54
N VAL A 30 9.75 10.87 14.24
CA VAL A 30 9.16 11.69 13.18
C VAL A 30 8.08 10.87 12.49
N VAL A 31 6.87 11.40 12.42
CA VAL A 31 5.75 10.82 11.66
C VAL A 31 5.54 11.68 10.43
N ASP A 32 5.84 11.15 9.23
CA ASP A 32 5.47 11.85 7.99
C ASP A 32 4.03 11.52 7.63
N ALA A 33 3.18 12.55 7.65
CA ALA A 33 1.77 12.49 7.26
C ALA A 33 1.44 13.52 6.17
N THR A 34 2.41 13.80 5.29
CA THR A 34 2.25 14.82 4.24
C THR A 34 1.44 14.34 3.04
N GLY A 35 1.45 13.02 2.79
CA GLY A 35 0.82 12.42 1.60
C GLY A 35 1.53 12.80 0.29
N ASN A 36 2.76 13.33 0.36
CA ASN A 36 3.56 13.66 -0.82
C ASN A 36 4.83 12.77 -0.83
N PRO A 37 5.01 11.90 -1.83
CA PRO A 37 6.11 10.94 -1.84
C PRO A 37 7.50 11.57 -1.78
N ASP A 38 7.71 12.67 -2.51
CA ASP A 38 9.03 13.33 -2.60
C ASP A 38 9.42 14.00 -1.27
N ILE A 39 8.44 14.69 -0.67
CA ILE A 39 8.61 15.33 0.63
C ILE A 39 8.76 14.28 1.74
N ALA A 40 7.96 13.23 1.74
CA ALA A 40 8.03 12.14 2.72
C ALA A 40 9.38 11.42 2.66
N ALA A 41 9.90 11.15 1.45
CA ALA A 41 11.24 10.59 1.26
C ALA A 41 12.33 11.49 1.85
N LYS A 42 12.22 12.81 1.65
CA LYS A 42 13.15 13.79 2.22
C LYS A 42 13.09 13.86 3.73
N HIS A 43 11.88 13.94 4.30
CA HIS A 43 11.68 13.97 5.74
C HIS A 43 12.19 12.69 6.42
N ALA A 44 11.92 11.53 5.84
CA ALA A 44 12.42 10.26 6.36
C ALA A 44 13.95 10.21 6.34
N TYR A 45 14.58 10.58 5.22
CA TYR A 45 16.03 10.65 5.13
C TYR A 45 16.63 11.60 6.19
N ASP A 46 16.11 12.83 6.29
CA ASP A 46 16.60 13.82 7.25
C ASP A 46 16.43 13.34 8.70
N ALA A 47 15.30 12.71 9.01
CA ALA A 47 15.02 12.16 10.33
C ALA A 47 15.98 11.01 10.67
N ILE A 48 16.24 10.10 9.74
CA ILE A 48 17.20 9.01 9.93
C ILE A 48 18.61 9.58 10.16
N MET A 49 19.03 10.55 9.35
CA MET A 49 20.33 11.21 9.52
C MET A 49 20.45 11.97 10.85
N ALA A 50 19.32 12.44 11.39
CA ALA A 50 19.25 13.06 12.72
C ALA A 50 19.11 12.05 13.87
N GLY A 51 19.19 10.74 13.59
CA GLY A 51 19.08 9.68 14.60
C GLY A 51 17.67 9.57 15.20
N LYS A 52 16.63 9.83 14.40
CA LYS A 52 15.22 9.74 14.82
C LYS A 52 14.56 8.51 14.21
N HIS A 53 13.65 7.89 14.97
CA HIS A 53 12.76 6.87 14.41
C HIS A 53 11.80 7.51 13.41
N VAL A 54 11.38 6.74 12.40
CA VAL A 54 10.47 7.21 11.35
C VAL A 54 9.25 6.31 11.30
N VAL A 55 8.07 6.91 11.44
CA VAL A 55 6.79 6.30 11.10
C VAL A 55 6.32 6.88 9.78
N MET A 56 6.29 6.05 8.74
CA MET A 56 5.90 6.43 7.39
C MET A 56 4.41 6.20 7.19
N VAL A 57 3.61 7.28 7.15
CA VAL A 57 2.18 7.21 6.76
C VAL A 57 2.03 7.28 5.24
N SER A 58 2.95 7.96 4.56
CA SER A 58 2.96 8.10 3.10
C SER A 58 3.43 6.80 2.42
N VAL A 59 2.55 5.80 2.31
CA VAL A 59 2.84 4.46 1.74
C VAL A 59 3.38 4.55 0.31
N GLU A 60 3.00 5.58 -0.43
CA GLU A 60 3.48 5.86 -1.78
C GLU A 60 5.01 6.08 -1.80
N ALA A 61 5.57 6.70 -0.74
CA ALA A 61 7.01 6.84 -0.58
C ALA A 61 7.67 5.51 -0.16
N ASP A 62 7.01 4.75 0.72
CA ASP A 62 7.48 3.43 1.20
C ASP A 62 7.66 2.44 0.04
N VAL A 63 6.68 2.32 -0.86
CA VAL A 63 6.82 1.40 -1.99
C VAL A 63 7.86 1.86 -3.01
N LEU A 64 8.08 3.18 -3.12
CA LEU A 64 9.00 3.74 -4.08
C LEU A 64 10.47 3.65 -3.62
N VAL A 65 10.75 4.06 -2.38
CA VAL A 65 12.10 4.20 -1.81
C VAL A 65 12.23 3.68 -0.36
N GLY A 66 11.22 2.99 0.16
CA GLY A 66 11.23 2.40 1.50
C GLY A 66 12.39 1.42 1.73
N PRO A 67 12.75 0.52 0.80
CA PRO A 67 13.89 -0.39 0.99
C PRO A 67 15.21 0.35 1.29
N ILE A 68 15.57 1.36 0.51
CA ILE A 68 16.81 2.13 0.77
C ILE A 68 16.72 2.95 2.07
N LEU A 69 15.55 3.50 2.39
CA LEU A 69 15.33 4.21 3.66
C LEU A 69 15.46 3.26 4.86
N LYS A 70 14.97 2.03 4.74
CA LYS A 70 15.09 1.00 5.77
C LYS A 70 16.54 0.59 5.98
N ASP A 71 17.30 0.39 4.92
CA ASP A 71 18.74 0.10 5.01
C ASP A 71 19.51 1.24 5.70
N MET A 72 19.20 2.48 5.34
CA MET A 72 19.78 3.66 6.00
C MET A 72 19.41 3.74 7.49
N ALA A 73 18.15 3.42 7.83
CA ALA A 73 17.66 3.42 9.21
C ALA A 73 18.38 2.36 10.06
N ASP A 74 18.58 1.16 9.52
CA ASP A 74 19.32 0.08 10.19
C ASP A 74 20.78 0.48 10.44
N GLN A 75 21.43 1.11 9.45
CA GLN A 75 22.80 1.61 9.60
C GLN A 75 22.92 2.72 10.65
N ALA A 76 21.89 3.57 10.76
CA ALA A 76 21.82 4.63 11.76
C ALA A 76 21.36 4.14 13.15
N GLY A 77 20.94 2.87 13.28
CA GLY A 77 20.46 2.30 14.53
C GLY A 77 19.08 2.81 14.96
N VAL A 78 18.23 3.20 14.00
CA VAL A 78 16.87 3.71 14.24
C VAL A 78 15.83 2.87 13.51
N VAL A 79 14.62 2.80 14.08
CA VAL A 79 13.47 2.14 13.46
C VAL A 79 12.89 3.00 12.33
N TYR A 80 12.75 2.39 11.15
CA TYR A 80 11.84 2.82 10.08
C TYR A 80 10.66 1.85 10.02
N THR A 81 9.43 2.36 10.04
CA THR A 81 8.23 1.52 10.07
C THR A 81 7.06 2.16 9.34
N ALA A 82 6.23 1.35 8.69
CA ALA A 82 4.89 1.75 8.27
C ALA A 82 4.02 2.12 9.48
N ALA A 83 3.01 2.96 9.23
CA ALA A 83 2.04 3.36 10.25
C ALA A 83 0.99 2.26 10.50
N TYR A 84 0.94 1.74 11.72
CA TYR A 84 -0.10 0.83 12.17
C TYR A 84 -1.45 1.55 12.22
N GLY A 85 -2.50 0.83 11.84
CA GLY A 85 -3.82 1.38 11.56
C GLY A 85 -4.13 1.52 10.09
N ASP A 86 -3.12 1.63 9.22
CA ASP A 86 -3.29 1.44 7.78
C ASP A 86 -3.26 -0.06 7.43
N GLN A 87 -3.89 -0.47 6.32
CA GLN A 87 -4.01 -1.90 6.01
C GLN A 87 -2.68 -2.64 5.87
N PRO A 88 -1.62 -2.10 5.22
CA PRO A 88 -0.39 -2.84 5.02
C PRO A 88 0.25 -3.34 6.33
N ALA A 89 0.32 -2.50 7.35
CA ALA A 89 0.89 -2.87 8.65
C ALA A 89 0.04 -3.91 9.39
N ILE A 90 -1.29 -3.87 9.26
CA ILE A 90 -2.18 -4.86 9.88
C ILE A 90 -2.09 -6.19 9.12
N ILE A 91 -1.97 -6.16 7.79
CA ILE A 91 -1.76 -7.37 7.00
C ILE A 91 -0.42 -8.02 7.36
N GLU A 92 0.65 -7.24 7.51
CA GLU A 92 1.94 -7.78 7.97
C GLU A 92 1.82 -8.40 9.36
N GLU A 93 1.08 -7.80 10.29
CA GLU A 93 0.81 -8.43 11.60
C GLU A 93 0.11 -9.78 11.47
N LEU A 94 -0.90 -9.90 10.58
CA LEU A 94 -1.60 -11.17 10.35
C LEU A 94 -0.69 -12.21 9.68
N VAL A 95 0.17 -11.80 8.74
CA VAL A 95 1.12 -12.68 8.08
C VAL A 95 2.22 -13.13 9.04
N ASP A 96 2.79 -12.23 9.82
CA ASP A 96 3.79 -12.52 10.84
C ASP A 96 3.25 -13.49 11.90
N TRP A 97 2.01 -13.29 12.36
CA TRP A 97 1.31 -14.23 13.22
C TRP A 97 1.19 -15.62 12.58
N ALA A 98 0.71 -15.68 11.33
CA ALA A 98 0.49 -16.95 10.66
C ALA A 98 1.79 -17.76 10.51
N VAL A 99 2.85 -17.09 10.07
CA VAL A 99 4.19 -17.68 9.93
C VAL A 99 4.76 -18.09 11.28
N SER A 100 4.63 -17.27 12.32
CA SER A 100 5.09 -17.57 13.68
C SER A 100 4.42 -18.81 14.28
N MET A 101 3.16 -19.06 13.91
CA MET A 101 2.42 -20.26 14.31
C MET A 101 2.70 -21.49 13.44
N GLY A 102 3.50 -21.35 12.38
CA GLY A 102 3.83 -22.43 11.44
C GLY A 102 2.70 -22.76 10.45
N PHE A 103 1.80 -21.81 10.19
CA PHE A 103 0.83 -21.93 9.11
C PHE A 103 1.45 -21.53 7.76
N ASP A 104 0.97 -22.17 6.70
CA ASP A 104 1.31 -21.79 5.33
C ASP A 104 0.38 -20.65 4.91
N VAL A 105 0.94 -19.52 4.46
CA VAL A 105 0.18 -18.36 3.97
C VAL A 105 -0.12 -18.54 2.49
N VAL A 106 -1.41 -18.62 2.16
CA VAL A 106 -1.90 -18.86 0.80
C VAL A 106 -2.12 -17.55 0.06
N ALA A 107 -2.85 -16.62 0.70
CA ALA A 107 -3.10 -15.29 0.18
C ALA A 107 -3.25 -14.31 1.35
N ALA A 108 -2.87 -13.05 1.18
CA ALA A 108 -3.09 -12.00 2.15
C ALA A 108 -3.54 -10.72 1.46
N GLY A 109 -4.37 -9.90 2.12
CA GLY A 109 -4.95 -8.77 1.43
C GLY A 109 -5.94 -7.94 2.20
N LYS A 110 -6.67 -7.09 1.47
CA LYS A 110 -7.74 -6.25 2.00
C LYS A 110 -8.99 -6.32 1.13
N GLY A 111 -10.12 -5.91 1.69
CA GLY A 111 -11.28 -5.57 0.87
C GLY A 111 -11.28 -4.11 0.44
N THR A 112 -11.97 -3.83 -0.66
CA THR A 112 -12.23 -2.46 -1.13
C THR A 112 -13.51 -2.40 -1.96
N LYS A 113 -13.95 -1.20 -2.35
CA LYS A 113 -15.01 -1.02 -3.34
C LYS A 113 -14.39 -1.05 -4.75
N HIS A 114 -14.75 -2.02 -5.57
CA HIS A 114 -14.17 -2.15 -6.91
C HIS A 114 -15.18 -2.66 -7.97
N ARG A 115 -15.01 -2.17 -9.19
CA ARG A 115 -15.53 -2.73 -10.44
C ARG A 115 -14.45 -2.53 -11.52
N ASP A 116 -14.39 -3.40 -12.52
CA ASP A 116 -13.33 -3.35 -13.53
C ASP A 116 -13.24 -2.00 -14.27
N ASP A 117 -14.39 -1.35 -14.49
CA ASP A 117 -14.47 -0.03 -15.13
C ASP A 117 -13.87 1.09 -14.27
N PHE A 118 -13.73 0.88 -12.96
CA PHE A 118 -13.18 1.88 -12.04
C PHE A 118 -11.73 2.25 -12.33
N ARG A 119 -10.95 1.35 -12.94
CA ARG A 119 -9.56 1.63 -13.37
C ARG A 119 -9.47 2.84 -14.31
N TYR A 120 -10.57 3.19 -14.99
CA TYR A 120 -10.65 4.31 -15.93
C TYR A 120 -11.42 5.52 -15.38
N LEU A 121 -11.84 5.50 -14.12
CA LEU A 121 -12.47 6.65 -13.49
C LEU A 121 -11.51 7.82 -13.40
N THR A 122 -12.10 9.00 -13.35
CA THR A 122 -11.42 10.28 -13.23
C THR A 122 -11.88 11.00 -11.96
N PRO A 123 -11.10 11.99 -11.46
CA PRO A 123 -11.48 12.78 -10.29
C PRO A 123 -12.91 13.37 -10.34
N ASP A 124 -13.43 13.67 -11.54
CA ASP A 124 -14.76 14.25 -11.73
C ASP A 124 -15.91 13.39 -11.19
N GLN A 125 -15.74 12.07 -11.20
CA GLN A 125 -16.78 11.10 -10.83
C GLN A 125 -16.50 10.41 -9.48
N ALA A 126 -15.27 10.55 -8.97
CA ALA A 126 -14.74 9.74 -7.90
C ALA A 126 -15.56 9.83 -6.60
N LEU A 127 -15.94 11.03 -6.15
CA LEU A 127 -16.67 11.18 -4.88
C LEU A 127 -18.08 10.57 -4.93
N LEU A 128 -18.75 10.69 -6.08
CA LEU A 128 -20.07 10.09 -6.28
C LEU A 128 -19.96 8.56 -6.29
N GLU A 129 -19.04 8.01 -7.09
CA GLU A 129 -18.79 6.56 -7.16
C GLU A 129 -18.28 6.00 -5.82
N TYR A 130 -17.59 6.80 -5.01
CA TYR A 130 -17.17 6.39 -3.67
C TYR A 130 -18.36 6.19 -2.73
N GLY A 131 -19.48 6.87 -2.99
CA GLY A 131 -20.74 6.76 -2.26
C GLY A 131 -21.20 8.04 -1.55
N MET A 132 -20.67 9.22 -1.93
CA MET A 132 -21.09 10.50 -1.35
C MET A 132 -22.30 11.06 -2.10
N THR A 133 -23.20 11.73 -1.37
CA THR A 133 -24.31 12.47 -2.00
C THR A 133 -23.82 13.80 -2.58
N PRO A 134 -24.51 14.37 -3.58
CA PRO A 134 -24.17 15.70 -4.11
C PRO A 134 -24.06 16.79 -3.02
N GLU A 135 -24.95 16.76 -2.02
CA GLU A 135 -24.93 17.71 -0.91
C GLU A 135 -23.73 17.52 0.02
N GLN A 136 -23.27 16.27 0.21
CA GLN A 136 -22.04 16.00 0.96
C GLN A 136 -20.84 16.53 0.20
N ILE A 137 -20.77 16.30 -1.12
CA ILE A 137 -19.67 16.75 -1.97
C ILE A 137 -19.55 18.27 -1.93
N GLU A 138 -20.65 19.00 -2.14
CA GLU A 138 -20.67 20.48 -2.13
C GLU A 138 -20.20 21.08 -0.81
N ARG A 139 -20.47 20.39 0.31
CA ARG A 139 -20.08 20.83 1.66
C ARG A 139 -18.70 20.36 2.10
N SER A 140 -18.06 19.50 1.30
CA SER A 140 -16.80 18.87 1.66
C SER A 140 -15.62 19.59 1.01
N ASN A 141 -14.47 19.63 1.71
CA ASN A 141 -13.20 20.10 1.14
C ASN A 141 -12.31 18.90 0.77
N LEU A 142 -12.92 17.83 0.25
CA LEU A 142 -12.25 16.59 -0.05
C LEU A 142 -11.51 16.69 -1.37
N ASN A 143 -10.36 16.04 -1.46
CA ASN A 143 -9.55 15.99 -2.67
C ASN A 143 -10.06 14.87 -3.60
N PRO A 144 -10.75 15.17 -4.72
CA PRO A 144 -11.34 14.13 -5.56
C PRO A 144 -10.28 13.22 -6.20
N ARG A 145 -9.06 13.73 -6.43
CA ARG A 145 -7.94 12.95 -6.96
C ARG A 145 -7.52 11.83 -6.00
N MET A 146 -7.46 12.12 -4.71
CA MET A 146 -7.17 11.13 -3.66
C MET A 146 -8.27 10.06 -3.62
N TYR A 147 -9.55 10.45 -3.67
CA TYR A 147 -10.64 9.48 -3.68
C TYR A 147 -10.68 8.65 -4.96
N ASN A 148 -10.26 9.21 -6.10
CA ASN A 148 -10.14 8.46 -7.33
C ASN A 148 -9.05 7.38 -7.22
N SER A 149 -7.94 7.63 -6.54
CA SER A 149 -6.88 6.62 -6.35
C SER A 149 -7.34 5.42 -5.52
N PHE A 150 -8.36 5.60 -4.67
CA PHE A 150 -9.01 4.51 -3.93
C PHE A 150 -9.88 3.61 -4.81
N LEU A 151 -10.39 4.13 -5.93
CA LEU A 151 -11.29 3.40 -6.83
C LEU A 151 -10.56 2.83 -8.03
N ASP A 152 -9.61 3.59 -8.58
CA ASP A 152 -8.92 3.26 -9.84
C ASP A 152 -7.83 2.20 -9.72
N THR A 153 -7.78 1.49 -8.58
CA THR A 153 -6.82 0.45 -8.19
C THR A 153 -5.41 0.93 -7.83
N THR A 154 -5.12 2.23 -7.93
CA THR A 154 -3.79 2.76 -7.60
C THR A 154 -3.45 2.54 -6.13
N LYS A 155 -4.31 3.00 -5.20
CA LYS A 155 -4.04 2.85 -3.76
C LYS A 155 -3.96 1.40 -3.34
N SER A 156 -4.85 0.55 -3.86
CA SER A 156 -4.81 -0.89 -3.61
C SER A 156 -3.51 -1.53 -4.11
N SER A 157 -3.01 -1.13 -5.28
CA SER A 157 -1.72 -1.62 -5.79
C SER A 157 -0.56 -1.17 -4.91
N ILE A 158 -0.58 0.07 -4.42
CA ILE A 158 0.42 0.64 -3.51
C ILE A 158 0.41 -0.10 -2.17
N GLU A 159 -0.73 -0.28 -1.55
CA GLU A 159 -0.84 -0.99 -0.28
C GLU A 159 -0.41 -2.45 -0.39
N MET A 160 -0.82 -3.16 -1.45
CA MET A 160 -0.40 -4.56 -1.65
C MET A 160 1.07 -4.68 -2.04
N CYS A 161 1.65 -3.67 -2.69
CA CYS A 161 3.09 -3.62 -2.93
C CYS A 161 3.87 -3.43 -1.62
N ALA A 162 3.36 -2.60 -0.69
CA ALA A 162 3.94 -2.47 0.64
C ALA A 162 3.90 -3.80 1.40
N VAL A 163 2.75 -4.50 1.40
CA VAL A 163 2.63 -5.84 1.98
C VAL A 163 3.61 -6.82 1.33
N ALA A 164 3.68 -6.87 0.00
CA ALA A 164 4.60 -7.73 -0.73
C ALA A 164 6.06 -7.48 -0.33
N ASN A 165 6.46 -6.21 -0.24
CA ASN A 165 7.81 -5.82 0.14
C ASN A 165 8.12 -6.12 1.63
N MET A 166 7.12 -6.17 2.50
CA MET A 166 7.27 -6.56 3.91
C MET A 166 7.30 -8.09 4.09
N THR A 167 6.57 -8.84 3.28
CA THR A 167 6.27 -10.27 3.53
C THR A 167 7.02 -11.23 2.61
N GLY A 168 7.39 -10.80 1.40
CA GLY A 168 7.84 -11.68 0.32
C GLY A 168 6.71 -12.28 -0.53
N LEU A 169 5.45 -11.98 -0.24
CA LEU A 169 4.31 -12.36 -1.08
C LEU A 169 4.34 -11.59 -2.40
N VAL A 170 3.68 -12.10 -3.45
CA VAL A 170 3.67 -11.50 -4.80
C VAL A 170 2.26 -11.45 -5.39
N PRO A 171 1.93 -10.56 -6.35
CA PRO A 171 0.65 -10.66 -7.05
C PRO A 171 0.62 -11.93 -7.91
N ASP A 172 -0.53 -12.63 -7.95
CA ASP A 172 -0.68 -13.83 -8.79
C ASP A 172 -0.65 -13.49 -10.30
N VAL A 173 -1.20 -12.32 -10.64
CA VAL A 173 -1.19 -11.71 -11.98
C VAL A 173 -0.94 -10.21 -11.88
N PRO A 174 -0.40 -9.56 -12.93
CA PRO A 174 -0.24 -8.11 -12.95
C PRO A 174 -1.54 -7.37 -12.61
N GLY A 175 -1.50 -6.50 -11.61
CA GLY A 175 -2.66 -5.73 -11.17
C GLY A 175 -3.69 -6.48 -10.33
N MET A 176 -3.39 -7.73 -9.92
CA MET A 176 -4.22 -8.62 -9.09
C MET A 176 -5.61 -8.94 -9.69
N HIS A 177 -6.34 -9.88 -9.08
CA HIS A 177 -7.61 -10.37 -9.63
C HIS A 177 -8.84 -9.54 -9.19
N PHE A 178 -8.83 -8.94 -8.00
CA PHE A 178 -9.96 -8.18 -7.44
C PHE A 178 -11.32 -8.93 -7.40
N PRO A 179 -11.40 -10.24 -7.06
CA PRO A 179 -12.67 -10.96 -7.09
C PRO A 179 -13.70 -10.38 -6.10
N SER A 180 -14.96 -10.38 -6.51
CA SER A 180 -16.12 -10.17 -5.66
C SER A 180 -16.22 -11.27 -4.60
N ALA A 181 -16.10 -10.92 -3.31
CA ALA A 181 -16.12 -11.91 -2.24
C ALA A 181 -16.65 -11.38 -0.91
N SER A 182 -17.47 -12.18 -0.23
CA SER A 182 -17.67 -12.06 1.22
C SER A 182 -16.51 -12.73 1.98
N VAL A 183 -16.44 -12.54 3.30
CA VAL A 183 -15.48 -13.26 4.15
C VAL A 183 -15.58 -14.78 3.99
N ASP A 184 -16.77 -15.34 3.82
CA ASP A 184 -16.99 -16.78 3.67
C ASP A 184 -16.58 -17.32 2.30
N ASP A 185 -16.47 -16.44 1.29
CA ASP A 185 -16.03 -16.80 -0.05
C ASP A 185 -14.51 -16.77 -0.19
N ILE A 186 -13.83 -15.92 0.59
CA ILE A 186 -12.36 -15.72 0.54
C ILE A 186 -11.59 -17.06 0.57
N PRO A 187 -11.77 -17.96 1.56
CA PRO A 187 -10.99 -19.20 1.63
C PRO A 187 -11.38 -20.22 0.54
N ARG A 188 -12.42 -19.95 -0.26
CA ARG A 188 -12.86 -20.77 -1.40
C ARG A 188 -12.29 -20.28 -2.71
N LEU A 189 -12.23 -18.96 -2.86
CA LEU A 189 -11.80 -18.29 -4.08
C LEU A 189 -10.29 -18.12 -4.11
N LEU A 190 -9.70 -17.60 -3.03
CA LEU A 190 -8.29 -17.23 -2.95
C LEU A 190 -7.40 -18.40 -2.52
N ILE A 191 -7.53 -19.51 -3.25
CA ILE A 191 -6.73 -20.73 -3.12
C ILE A 191 -6.29 -21.20 -4.53
N PRO A 192 -5.34 -22.15 -4.64
CA PRO A 192 -4.90 -22.65 -5.94
C PRO A 192 -6.05 -23.22 -6.79
N ALA A 193 -5.97 -23.03 -8.11
CA ALA A 193 -6.95 -23.55 -9.05
C ALA A 193 -7.05 -25.09 -9.01
N GLU A 194 -5.96 -25.79 -8.69
CA GLU A 194 -5.96 -27.25 -8.48
C GLU A 194 -6.80 -27.69 -7.27
N ASP A 195 -7.02 -26.80 -6.30
CA ASP A 195 -7.89 -27.03 -5.14
C ASP A 195 -9.29 -26.38 -5.33
N GLY A 196 -9.57 -25.81 -6.50
CA GLY A 196 -10.88 -25.25 -6.85
C GLY A 196 -11.03 -23.73 -6.71
N GLY A 197 -9.94 -23.01 -6.40
CA GLY A 197 -9.92 -21.55 -6.37
C GLY A 197 -9.52 -20.92 -7.71
N ILE A 198 -9.04 -19.67 -7.67
CA ILE A 198 -8.67 -18.90 -8.86
C ILE A 198 -7.17 -18.68 -9.03
N LEU A 199 -6.36 -18.99 -8.01
CA LEU A 199 -4.94 -18.61 -7.99
C LEU A 199 -4.08 -19.61 -8.76
N ASN A 200 -3.04 -19.11 -9.44
CA ASN A 200 -2.05 -19.95 -10.10
C ASN A 200 -0.99 -20.47 -9.12
N ARG A 201 -0.81 -19.80 -7.97
CA ARG A 201 0.13 -20.17 -6.91
C ARG A 201 -0.35 -19.76 -5.52
N GLN A 202 0.29 -20.29 -4.48
CA GLN A 202 0.17 -19.80 -3.11
C GLN A 202 1.19 -18.68 -2.84
N GLY A 203 1.04 -17.99 -1.72
CA GLY A 203 1.96 -16.93 -1.30
C GLY A 203 1.71 -15.62 -2.02
N VAL A 204 0.44 -15.24 -2.18
CA VAL A 204 0.06 -14.07 -2.99
C VAL A 204 -0.52 -12.90 -2.18
N VAL A 205 -0.35 -11.69 -2.70
CA VAL A 205 -1.16 -10.52 -2.28
C VAL A 205 -2.37 -10.39 -3.19
N GLU A 206 -3.53 -10.03 -2.63
CA GLU A 206 -4.77 -9.90 -3.38
C GLU A 206 -5.73 -8.85 -2.77
N ILE A 207 -6.71 -8.42 -3.55
CA ILE A 207 -7.81 -7.55 -3.13
C ILE A 207 -9.13 -8.27 -3.33
N VAL A 208 -10.10 -8.05 -2.43
CA VAL A 208 -11.48 -8.49 -2.66
C VAL A 208 -12.42 -7.31 -2.83
N SER A 209 -13.26 -7.37 -3.87
CA SER A 209 -14.30 -6.37 -4.07
C SER A 209 -15.48 -6.61 -3.14
N CYS A 210 -15.98 -5.53 -2.53
CA CYS A 210 -17.22 -5.54 -1.78
C CYS A 210 -18.48 -5.47 -2.65
N LEU A 211 -18.32 -5.39 -3.97
CA LEU A 211 -19.42 -5.31 -4.93
C LEU A 211 -19.54 -6.60 -5.73
N ASP A 212 -20.76 -7.02 -6.03
CA ASP A 212 -21.04 -8.09 -7.00
C ASP A 212 -20.91 -7.61 -8.45
N GLY A 213 -21.13 -8.51 -9.42
CA GLY A 213 -21.05 -8.19 -10.85
C GLY A 213 -22.11 -7.21 -11.36
N GLU A 214 -23.16 -6.94 -10.58
CA GLU A 214 -24.19 -5.93 -10.86
C GLU A 214 -23.90 -4.60 -10.15
N GLY A 215 -22.88 -4.56 -9.29
CA GLY A 215 -22.49 -3.39 -8.52
C GLY A 215 -23.21 -3.22 -7.17
N ASN A 216 -23.89 -4.25 -6.68
CA ASN A 216 -24.53 -4.24 -5.36
C ASN A 216 -23.54 -4.64 -4.25
N ASP A 217 -23.74 -4.12 -3.04
CA ASP A 217 -22.93 -4.52 -1.88
C ASP A 217 -23.15 -6.00 -1.52
N ILE A 218 -22.04 -6.73 -1.36
CA ILE A 218 -22.04 -8.13 -0.94
C ILE A 218 -22.24 -8.22 0.58
N PRO A 219 -23.22 -8.97 1.09
CA PRO A 219 -23.37 -9.20 2.52
C PRO A 219 -22.10 -9.83 3.12
N GLY A 220 -21.62 -9.28 4.24
CA GLY A 220 -20.41 -9.79 4.90
C GLY A 220 -19.11 -9.48 4.13
N HIS A 221 -19.10 -8.48 3.25
CA HIS A 221 -17.89 -8.01 2.58
C HIS A 221 -16.84 -7.45 3.55
N LEU A 222 -15.60 -7.30 3.05
CA LEU A 222 -14.47 -6.80 3.84
C LEU A 222 -13.97 -5.41 3.43
N ARG A 223 -14.82 -4.52 2.88
CA ARG A 223 -14.42 -3.18 2.36
C ARG A 223 -13.47 -2.39 3.28
N TRP A 224 -13.61 -2.51 4.60
CA TRP A 224 -12.82 -1.78 5.59
C TRP A 224 -11.78 -2.62 6.30
N GLY A 225 -11.64 -3.89 5.93
CA GLY A 225 -10.85 -4.86 6.68
C GLY A 225 -9.73 -5.49 5.87
N VAL A 226 -9.05 -6.41 6.53
CA VAL A 226 -7.90 -7.16 6.00
C VAL A 226 -8.05 -8.64 6.30
N PHE A 227 -7.39 -9.49 5.52
CA PHE A 227 -7.45 -10.94 5.65
C PHE A 227 -6.10 -11.61 5.41
N VAL A 228 -5.97 -12.83 5.94
CA VAL A 228 -4.97 -13.82 5.54
C VAL A 228 -5.65 -15.18 5.40
N VAL A 229 -5.48 -15.81 4.24
CA VAL A 229 -5.86 -17.20 3.97
C VAL A 229 -4.69 -18.08 4.36
N ILE A 230 -4.96 -19.05 5.23
CA ILE A 230 -3.97 -19.95 5.79
C ILE A 230 -4.34 -21.41 5.53
N THR A 231 -3.32 -22.25 5.47
CA THR A 231 -3.47 -23.71 5.55
C THR A 231 -2.45 -24.31 6.49
N SER A 232 -2.59 -25.60 6.77
CA SER A 232 -1.63 -26.37 7.54
C SER A 232 -1.54 -27.77 6.97
N ARG A 233 -0.33 -28.33 6.97
CA ARG A 233 -0.11 -29.75 6.64
C ARG A 233 -0.75 -30.70 7.66
N SER A 234 -1.00 -30.23 8.90
CA SER A 234 -1.60 -31.03 9.97
C SER A 234 -3.13 -31.06 9.86
N GLU A 235 -3.68 -32.25 9.58
CA GLU A 235 -5.14 -32.46 9.55
C GLU A 235 -5.80 -32.15 10.89
N TYR A 236 -5.12 -32.45 12.00
CA TYR A 236 -5.59 -32.09 13.33
C TYR A 236 -5.79 -30.58 13.49
N LEU A 237 -4.80 -29.77 13.07
CA LEU A 237 -4.90 -28.31 13.19
C LEU A 237 -6.01 -27.75 12.30
N ARG A 238 -6.19 -28.31 11.10
CA ARG A 238 -7.32 -27.94 10.23
C ARG A 238 -8.67 -28.33 10.83
N GLY A 239 -8.76 -29.47 11.50
CA GLY A 239 -9.91 -29.87 12.31
C GLY A 239 -10.20 -28.85 13.42
N CYS A 240 -9.18 -28.41 14.16
CA CYS A 240 -9.35 -27.37 15.18
C CYS A 240 -9.86 -26.03 14.61
N MET A 241 -9.34 -25.58 13.46
CA MET A 241 -9.84 -24.35 12.81
C MET A 241 -11.35 -24.42 12.55
N LYS A 242 -11.82 -25.59 12.06
CA LYS A 242 -13.24 -25.85 11.84
C LYS A 242 -14.04 -25.85 13.14
N ASP A 243 -13.55 -26.54 14.17
CA ASP A 243 -14.23 -26.63 15.48
C ASP A 243 -14.32 -25.27 16.19
N TYR A 244 -13.38 -24.36 15.91
CA TYR A 244 -13.40 -22.98 16.41
C TYR A 244 -14.27 -22.03 15.58
N GLY A 245 -14.87 -22.52 14.49
CA GLY A 245 -15.79 -21.75 13.66
C GLY A 245 -15.12 -20.76 12.72
N MET A 246 -13.86 -21.00 12.34
CA MET A 246 -13.24 -20.21 11.27
C MET A 246 -14.01 -20.44 9.96
N ALA A 247 -14.14 -19.39 9.15
CA ALA A 247 -14.62 -19.53 7.77
C ALA A 247 -13.59 -20.33 6.97
N MET A 248 -14.06 -21.38 6.30
CA MET A 248 -13.22 -22.34 5.60
C MET A 248 -13.80 -22.71 4.23
N ASP A 249 -12.94 -23.25 3.38
CA ASP A 249 -13.39 -23.90 2.15
C ASP A 249 -14.20 -25.18 2.44
N PRO A 250 -15.02 -25.68 1.49
CA PRO A 250 -15.85 -26.86 1.69
C PRO A 250 -15.08 -28.13 2.10
N THR A 251 -13.80 -28.25 1.77
CA THR A 251 -12.96 -29.38 2.15
C THR A 251 -12.37 -29.25 3.56
N GLY A 252 -12.40 -28.04 4.14
CA GLY A 252 -11.75 -27.74 5.42
C GLY A 252 -10.22 -27.73 5.33
N ARG A 253 -9.66 -27.48 4.14
CA ARG A 253 -8.22 -27.37 3.92
C ARG A 253 -7.69 -25.95 4.18
N TYR A 254 -8.48 -24.95 3.84
CA TYR A 254 -8.12 -23.54 3.85
C TYR A 254 -9.06 -22.79 4.77
N ALA A 255 -8.49 -21.91 5.59
CA ALA A 255 -9.22 -21.05 6.51
C ALA A 255 -8.83 -19.58 6.29
N VAL A 256 -9.71 -18.66 6.67
CA VAL A 256 -9.39 -17.22 6.68
C VAL A 256 -9.38 -16.68 8.10
N MET A 257 -8.32 -15.94 8.44
CA MET A 257 -8.28 -15.03 9.58
C MET A 257 -8.45 -13.61 9.04
N TYR A 258 -9.30 -12.79 9.67
CA TYR A 258 -9.59 -11.45 9.18
C TYR A 258 -9.82 -10.45 10.30
N ARG A 259 -9.56 -9.18 10.01
CA ARG A 259 -9.91 -8.03 10.86
C ARG A 259 -10.87 -7.13 10.07
N PRO A 260 -12.11 -6.91 10.53
CA PRO A 260 -13.14 -6.27 9.71
C PRO A 260 -13.00 -4.74 9.55
N TYR A 261 -12.14 -4.11 10.35
CA TYR A 261 -11.94 -2.66 10.35
C TYR A 261 -10.47 -2.31 10.61
N HIS A 262 -10.06 -1.16 10.09
CA HIS A 262 -8.80 -0.48 10.40
C HIS A 262 -9.12 0.99 10.74
N LEU A 263 -8.37 1.62 11.66
CA LEU A 263 -8.69 2.95 12.17
C LEU A 263 -7.66 4.03 11.77
N ILE A 264 -6.81 3.74 10.79
CA ILE A 264 -5.90 4.70 10.14
C ILE A 264 -5.05 5.44 11.21
N GLY A 265 -5.04 6.77 11.19
CA GLY A 265 -4.23 7.61 12.08
C GLY A 265 -4.55 7.46 13.57
N MET A 266 -5.72 6.89 13.93
CA MET A 266 -6.09 6.66 15.33
C MET A 266 -5.24 5.56 15.98
N GLU A 267 -4.66 4.67 15.19
CA GLU A 267 -3.84 3.55 15.67
C GLU A 267 -2.33 3.77 15.46
N THR A 268 -1.92 4.84 14.75
CA THR A 268 -0.51 5.19 14.55
C THR A 268 0.32 5.30 15.85
N PRO A 269 -0.24 5.70 17.01
CA PRO A 269 0.49 5.63 18.27
C PRO A 269 1.07 4.24 18.62
N VAL A 270 0.52 3.14 18.08
CA VAL A 270 1.08 1.79 18.24
C VAL A 270 2.48 1.69 17.63
N SER A 271 2.69 2.19 16.41
CA SER A 271 4.01 2.20 15.75
C SER A 271 5.00 3.07 16.49
N ILE A 272 4.57 4.24 16.98
CA ILE A 272 5.40 5.14 17.78
C ILE A 272 5.87 4.42 19.05
N ALA A 273 4.95 3.78 19.77
CA ALA A 273 5.27 3.05 21.00
C ALA A 273 6.20 1.86 20.72
N LYS A 274 5.96 1.06 19.67
CA LYS A 274 6.83 -0.08 19.32
C LYS A 274 8.24 0.38 18.96
N ALA A 275 8.38 1.44 18.18
CA ALA A 275 9.67 1.97 17.79
C ALA A 275 10.49 2.42 19.00
N VAL A 276 9.89 3.22 19.90
CA VAL A 276 10.60 3.81 21.05
C VAL A 276 10.83 2.80 22.17
N LEU A 277 9.84 1.97 22.49
CA LEU A 277 9.88 1.10 23.68
C LEU A 277 10.56 -0.24 23.41
N TYR A 278 10.43 -0.75 22.19
CA TYR A 278 10.92 -2.10 21.84
C TYR A 278 11.98 -2.08 20.73
N GLY A 279 12.20 -0.95 20.05
CA GLY A 279 13.08 -0.91 18.90
C GLY A 279 12.54 -1.71 17.72
N GLU A 280 11.22 -1.87 17.62
CA GLU A 280 10.57 -2.73 16.64
C GLU A 280 9.69 -1.94 15.66
N ALA A 281 9.68 -2.38 14.41
CA ALA A 281 8.70 -1.93 13.43
C ALA A 281 7.34 -2.66 13.63
N THR A 282 6.26 -2.00 13.22
CA THR A 282 4.96 -2.65 12.98
C THR A 282 4.89 -3.29 11.59
N GLY A 283 5.74 -2.83 10.68
CA GLY A 283 5.94 -3.39 9.34
C GLY A 283 6.99 -2.55 8.62
N ALA A 284 7.92 -3.17 7.91
CA ALA A 284 8.96 -2.46 7.17
C ALA A 284 9.41 -3.31 5.96
N PRO A 285 9.76 -2.70 4.83
CA PRO A 285 10.17 -3.45 3.65
C PRO A 285 11.43 -4.27 3.96
N LYS A 286 11.40 -5.56 3.59
CA LYS A 286 12.56 -6.48 3.64
C LYS A 286 13.34 -6.46 2.31
N GLY A 287 12.78 -5.83 1.28
CA GLY A 287 13.38 -5.63 -0.04
C GLY A 287 12.34 -5.14 -1.06
N ARG A 288 12.78 -4.91 -2.31
CA ARG A 288 11.87 -4.63 -3.44
C ARG A 288 11.43 -5.93 -4.10
N VAL A 289 10.34 -6.51 -3.61
CA VAL A 289 9.72 -7.74 -4.14
C VAL A 289 8.78 -7.41 -5.30
N CYS A 290 8.04 -6.31 -5.18
CA CYS A 290 7.11 -5.82 -6.17
C CYS A 290 7.35 -4.33 -6.50
N GLU A 291 6.69 -3.88 -7.56
CA GLU A 291 6.69 -2.49 -8.02
C GLU A 291 5.27 -2.05 -8.38
N VAL A 292 4.96 -0.76 -8.22
CA VAL A 292 3.73 -0.18 -8.77
C VAL A 292 4.05 0.67 -9.98
N VAL A 293 3.59 0.21 -11.13
CA VAL A 293 3.88 0.83 -12.43
C VAL A 293 2.70 1.64 -12.94
N ALA A 294 2.97 2.66 -13.74
CA ALA A 294 1.93 3.45 -14.38
C ALA A 294 1.29 2.67 -15.55
N THR A 295 -0.04 2.68 -15.62
CA THR A 295 -0.84 2.08 -16.70
C THR A 295 -1.79 3.12 -17.29
N ALA A 296 -1.82 3.25 -18.62
CA ALA A 296 -2.56 4.29 -19.32
C ALA A 296 -4.08 4.13 -19.17
N LYS A 297 -4.79 5.16 -18.68
CA LYS A 297 -6.26 5.19 -18.59
C LYS A 297 -6.94 5.48 -19.92
N LYS A 298 -6.22 6.11 -20.84
CA LYS A 298 -6.64 6.53 -22.17
C LYS A 298 -5.47 6.36 -23.14
N ASP A 299 -5.71 6.53 -24.43
CA ASP A 299 -4.60 6.69 -25.37
C ASP A 299 -3.84 7.98 -25.04
N LEU A 300 -2.52 7.86 -24.94
CA LEU A 300 -1.61 8.94 -24.60
C LEU A 300 -0.80 9.29 -25.86
N ALA A 301 -0.89 10.54 -26.30
CA ALA A 301 -0.08 11.07 -27.39
C ALA A 301 1.25 11.64 -26.89
N ALA A 302 2.25 11.67 -27.77
CA ALA A 302 3.50 12.36 -27.48
C ALA A 302 3.24 13.86 -27.20
N GLY A 303 3.91 14.39 -26.18
CA GLY A 303 3.74 15.74 -25.66
C GLY A 303 2.69 15.86 -24.54
N GLU A 304 1.86 14.84 -24.30
CA GLU A 304 0.98 14.85 -23.13
C GLU A 304 1.76 14.73 -21.82
N VAL A 305 1.25 15.35 -20.76
CA VAL A 305 1.85 15.29 -19.42
C VAL A 305 1.01 14.35 -18.56
N LEU A 306 1.69 13.40 -17.92
CA LEU A 306 1.05 12.49 -16.98
C LEU A 306 0.74 13.21 -15.66
N ASP A 307 -0.48 13.06 -15.19
CA ASP A 307 -0.95 13.64 -13.93
C ASP A 307 -0.76 12.71 -12.73
N GLY A 308 -0.29 11.47 -12.93
CA GLY A 308 0.09 10.53 -11.88
C GLY A 308 -1.09 9.90 -11.14
N GLU A 309 -0.86 9.46 -9.90
CA GLU A 309 -1.85 8.75 -9.07
C GLU A 309 -3.21 9.45 -9.01
N GLY A 310 -4.30 8.69 -9.13
CA GLY A 310 -5.67 9.19 -9.01
C GLY A 310 -6.09 10.17 -10.11
N GLY A 311 -5.23 10.42 -11.10
CA GLY A 311 -5.46 11.38 -12.17
C GLY A 311 -6.34 10.85 -13.31
N TYR A 312 -6.26 11.53 -14.45
CA TYR A 312 -6.96 11.24 -15.69
C TYR A 312 -6.12 10.40 -16.67
N THR A 313 -4.79 10.42 -16.56
CA THR A 313 -3.90 9.86 -17.58
C THR A 313 -3.48 8.43 -17.29
N VAL A 314 -3.23 8.09 -16.03
CA VAL A 314 -2.70 6.79 -15.61
C VAL A 314 -3.31 6.32 -14.29
N HIS A 315 -3.32 5.01 -14.06
CA HIS A 315 -3.52 4.38 -12.75
C HIS A 315 -2.33 3.49 -12.39
N GLY A 316 -2.19 3.15 -11.12
CA GLY A 316 -1.18 2.21 -10.64
C GLY A 316 -1.60 0.76 -10.89
N SER A 317 -0.62 -0.09 -11.20
CA SER A 317 -0.77 -1.54 -11.25
C SER A 317 0.44 -2.19 -10.60
N ILE A 318 0.21 -3.09 -9.65
CA ILE A 318 1.28 -3.88 -9.03
C ILE A 318 1.80 -4.95 -10.00
N VAL A 319 3.11 -5.15 -10.03
CA VAL A 319 3.81 -6.23 -10.74
C VAL A 319 4.96 -6.76 -9.89
N GLU A 320 5.42 -7.98 -10.17
CA GLU A 320 6.68 -8.48 -9.59
C GLU A 320 7.85 -7.56 -10.02
N ALA A 321 8.79 -7.28 -9.11
CA ALA A 321 9.88 -6.33 -9.37
C ALA A 321 10.75 -6.74 -10.58
N GLY A 322 11.00 -8.05 -10.72
CA GLY A 322 11.76 -8.58 -11.87
C GLY A 322 11.06 -8.35 -13.21
N GLN A 323 9.72 -8.32 -13.24
CA GLN A 323 8.97 -7.95 -14.43
C GLN A 323 9.14 -6.45 -14.74
N ALA A 324 9.01 -5.59 -13.73
CA ALA A 324 9.19 -4.15 -13.90
C ALA A 324 10.58 -3.82 -14.47
N ASP A 325 11.63 -4.45 -13.95
CA ASP A 325 12.99 -4.25 -14.44
C ASP A 325 13.19 -4.81 -15.85
N GLY A 326 12.71 -6.04 -16.11
CA GLY A 326 12.87 -6.72 -17.40
C GLY A 326 12.15 -6.02 -18.56
N GLU A 327 11.00 -5.42 -18.29
CA GLU A 327 10.21 -4.68 -19.27
C GLU A 327 10.50 -3.16 -19.26
N GLY A 328 11.32 -2.67 -18.33
CA GLY A 328 11.63 -1.26 -18.17
C GLY A 328 10.40 -0.41 -17.84
N LEU A 329 9.52 -0.91 -16.98
CA LEU A 329 8.26 -0.25 -16.60
C LEU A 329 8.52 0.97 -15.71
N ALA A 330 7.78 2.05 -15.92
CA ALA A 330 7.92 3.29 -15.17
C ALA A 330 7.17 3.21 -13.83
N PRO A 331 7.85 3.39 -12.67
CA PRO A 331 7.17 3.47 -11.38
C PRO A 331 6.21 4.65 -11.35
N ILE A 332 4.96 4.42 -10.94
CA ILE A 332 3.93 5.46 -10.95
C ILE A 332 4.29 6.65 -10.04
N GLY A 333 4.99 6.37 -8.93
CA GLY A 333 5.45 7.38 -7.98
C GLY A 333 6.42 8.42 -8.58
N LEU A 334 7.01 8.14 -9.75
CA LEU A 334 7.87 9.08 -10.49
C LEU A 334 7.19 9.71 -11.70
N CYS A 335 5.99 9.25 -12.06
CA CYS A 335 5.32 9.63 -13.31
C CYS A 335 4.55 10.95 -13.23
N HIS A 336 4.31 11.52 -12.04
CA HIS A 336 3.62 12.81 -11.93
C HIS A 336 4.44 13.93 -12.58
N GLY A 337 3.89 14.57 -13.60
CA GLY A 337 4.58 15.60 -14.39
C GLY A 337 5.48 15.04 -15.50
N ALA A 338 5.54 13.72 -15.69
CA ALA A 338 6.33 13.12 -16.77
C ALA A 338 5.71 13.46 -18.13
N THR A 339 6.55 13.77 -19.12
CA THR A 339 6.10 14.07 -20.48
C THR A 339 6.17 12.83 -21.34
N VAL A 340 5.07 12.46 -22.00
CA VAL A 340 5.01 11.35 -22.94
C VAL A 340 5.85 11.69 -24.17
N VAL A 341 6.85 10.86 -24.49
CA VAL A 341 7.71 11.02 -25.67
C VAL A 341 7.38 10.03 -26.78
N ARG A 342 6.69 8.93 -26.45
CA ARG A 342 6.16 7.97 -27.42
C ARG A 342 4.69 7.65 -27.10
N PRO A 343 3.81 7.53 -28.11
CA PRO A 343 2.42 7.22 -27.86
C PRO A 343 2.23 5.90 -27.11
N VAL A 344 1.32 5.88 -26.14
CA VAL A 344 0.98 4.68 -25.34
C VAL A 344 -0.53 4.45 -25.46
N ALA A 345 -0.93 3.24 -25.87
CA ALA A 345 -2.35 2.90 -25.99
C ALA A 345 -3.01 2.70 -24.62
N LYS A 346 -4.31 2.96 -24.53
CA LYS A 346 -5.13 2.68 -23.34
C LYS A 346 -4.89 1.25 -22.84
N GLY A 347 -4.73 1.10 -21.53
CA GLY A 347 -4.52 -0.16 -20.83
C GLY A 347 -3.10 -0.73 -20.95
N LYS A 348 -2.17 -0.04 -21.64
CA LYS A 348 -0.76 -0.43 -21.66
C LYS A 348 0.00 0.18 -20.48
N MET A 349 0.89 -0.64 -19.90
CA MET A 349 1.85 -0.17 -18.91
C MET A 349 2.85 0.76 -19.60
N VAL A 350 3.17 1.86 -18.92
CA VAL A 350 4.09 2.88 -19.39
C VAL A 350 5.51 2.42 -19.09
N THR A 351 6.40 2.47 -20.08
CA THR A 351 7.84 2.20 -19.88
C THR A 351 8.62 3.48 -19.62
N SER A 352 9.80 3.38 -19.01
CA SER A 352 10.73 4.51 -18.86
C SER A 352 11.16 5.09 -20.20
N SER A 353 11.01 4.35 -21.29
CA SER A 353 11.30 4.83 -22.64
C SER A 353 10.11 5.52 -23.34
N ASP A 354 8.91 5.44 -22.76
CA ASP A 354 7.72 6.15 -23.26
C ASP A 354 7.58 7.55 -22.70
N VAL A 355 8.26 7.85 -21.59
CA VAL A 355 8.15 9.13 -20.89
C VAL A 355 9.52 9.72 -20.55
N GLN A 356 9.58 11.05 -20.54
CA GLN A 356 10.63 11.80 -19.89
C GLN A 356 10.16 12.15 -18.47
N LEU A 357 10.81 11.57 -17.46
CA LEU A 357 10.51 11.85 -16.06
C LEU A 357 10.92 13.29 -15.68
N PRO A 358 10.24 13.94 -14.74
CA PRO A 358 10.64 15.23 -14.21
C PRO A 358 12.05 15.17 -13.58
N GLU A 359 12.82 16.23 -13.77
CA GLU A 359 14.12 16.39 -13.10
C GLU A 359 13.94 16.90 -11.66
N GLY A 360 14.85 16.54 -10.76
CA GLY A 360 15.06 17.27 -9.51
C GLY A 360 14.26 16.82 -8.27
N GLY A 361 13.63 15.65 -8.27
CA GLY A 361 12.97 15.07 -7.08
C GLY A 361 13.93 14.32 -6.15
N PHE A 362 13.77 14.49 -4.84
CA PHE A 362 14.55 13.75 -3.85
C PHE A 362 14.21 12.24 -3.85
N ALA A 363 12.95 11.88 -4.02
CA ALA A 363 12.53 10.49 -4.17
C ALA A 363 13.13 9.86 -5.44
N ALA A 364 13.21 10.60 -6.54
CA ALA A 364 13.88 10.13 -7.76
C ALA A 364 15.38 9.88 -7.52
N HIS A 365 16.05 10.77 -6.78
CA HIS A 365 17.45 10.58 -6.40
C HIS A 365 17.64 9.33 -5.52
N LEU A 366 16.87 9.19 -4.44
CA LEU A 366 16.92 7.99 -3.59
C LEU A 366 16.59 6.72 -4.37
N ARG A 367 15.65 6.78 -5.32
CA ARG A 367 15.35 5.64 -6.16
C ARG A 367 16.52 5.22 -7.05
N ALA A 368 17.27 6.19 -7.58
CA ALA A 368 18.48 5.90 -8.34
C ALA A 368 19.56 5.25 -7.44
N VAL A 369 19.70 5.69 -6.19
CA VAL A 369 20.59 5.05 -5.20
C VAL A 369 20.14 3.62 -4.91
N GLN A 370 18.84 3.41 -4.66
CA GLN A 370 18.25 2.09 -4.40
C GLN A 370 18.48 1.11 -5.57
N ASN A 371 18.40 1.58 -6.81
CA ASN A 371 18.62 0.73 -7.99
C ASN A 371 20.10 0.38 -8.22
N ALA A 372 21.03 1.09 -7.57
CA ALA A 372 22.46 0.89 -7.71
C ALA A 372 23.09 0.08 -6.56
N ALA A 373 22.36 -0.07 -5.45
CA ALA A 373 22.70 -0.96 -4.33
C ALA A 373 22.35 -2.41 -4.68
#